data_AF-A0A6B3IC65-F1
#
_entry.id   AF-A0A6B3IC65-F1
#
_cell.length_a   1.000
_cell.length_b   1.000
_cell.length_c   1.000
_cell.angle_alpha   90.00
_cell.angle_beta   90.00
_cell.angle_gamma   90.00
#
_symmetry.space_group_name_H-M   'P 1'
#
loop_
_entity.id
_entity.type
_entity.pdbx_description
1 polymer ?
#
loop_
_entity_poly.entity_id
_entity_poly.type
_entity_poly.pdbx_seq_one_letter_code
_entity_poly.pdbx_strand_id
1 'polypeptide(L)'
;VSGDLAEPRLGLTEEVFDGLARTVDVVHHAGATVHWLHPYAALRDANVRGTEEILRLAARHRTVPVHYVSTVGVFDGPVTPGVPLRTTDATGPAEALPSGYLQSK
;
A
#
# COMPACT_ATOMS: atom_id res chain seq x y z
N VAL A 1 -4.27 17.72 2.10
CA VAL A 1 -4.45 17.75 3.56
C VAL A 1 -3.14 17.37 4.21
N SER A 2 -2.78 17.96 5.35
CA SER A 2 -1.61 17.53 6.11
C SER A 2 -1.96 16.26 6.89
N GLY A 3 -1.18 15.20 6.70
CA GLY A 3 -1.43 13.89 7.29
C GLY A 3 -0.21 12.99 7.11
N ASP A 4 -0.25 11.81 7.72
CA ASP A 4 0.82 10.82 7.72
C ASP A 4 0.22 9.41 7.50
N LEU A 5 0.76 8.68 6.52
CA LEU A 5 0.34 7.30 6.21
C LEU A 5 0.63 6.33 7.36
N ALA A 6 1.63 6.62 8.20
CA ALA A 6 1.98 5.77 9.33
C ALA A 6 1.00 5.90 10.52
N GLU A 7 0.11 6.90 10.50
CA GLU A 7 -0.79 7.21 11.60
C GLU A 7 -2.23 6.77 11.32
N PRO A 8 -3.01 6.39 12.36
CA PRO A 8 -4.43 6.11 12.21
C PRO A 8 -5.17 7.26 11.53
N ARG A 9 -6.12 6.94 10.64
CA ARG A 9 -6.85 7.89 9.81
C ARG A 9 -5.95 8.82 9.01
N LEU A 10 -4.77 8.35 8.61
CA LEU A 10 -3.79 9.14 7.87
C LEU A 10 -3.30 10.35 8.70
N GLY A 11 -3.30 10.25 10.03
CA GLY A 11 -2.98 11.35 10.95
C GLY A 11 -4.04 12.44 11.03
N LEU A 12 -5.24 12.18 10.51
CA LEU A 12 -6.35 13.14 10.48
C LEU A 12 -7.28 12.98 11.69
N THR A 13 -7.94 14.08 12.05
CA THR A 13 -9.08 14.01 12.98
C THR A 13 -10.23 13.24 12.34
N GLU A 14 -11.12 12.69 13.16
CA GLU A 14 -12.27 11.93 12.69
C GLU A 14 -13.15 12.77 11.76
N GLU A 15 -13.36 14.04 12.08
CA GLU A 15 -14.18 14.97 11.30
C GLU A 15 -13.59 15.21 9.92
N VAL A 16 -12.26 15.40 9.83
CA VAL A 16 -11.58 15.60 8.55
C VAL A 16 -11.57 14.32 7.72
N PHE A 17 -11.28 13.18 8.35
CA PHE A 17 -11.30 11.88 7.68
C PHE A 17 -12.69 11.53 7.15
N ASP A 18 -13.74 11.72 7.95
CA ASP A 18 -15.13 11.48 7.57
C ASP A 18 -15.58 12.45 6.45
N GLY A 19 -15.22 13.73 6.55
CA GLY A 19 -15.49 14.73 5.51
C GLY A 19 -14.83 14.39 4.17
N LEU A 20 -13.57 13.94 4.20
CA LEU A 20 -12.88 13.45 3.00
C LEU A 20 -13.58 12.22 2.42
N ALA A 21 -13.91 11.23 3.26
CA ALA A 21 -14.55 10.01 2.80
C ALA A 21 -15.93 10.25 2.15
N ARG A 22 -16.62 11.35 2.47
CA ARG A 22 -17.89 11.76 1.82
C ARG A 22 -17.69 12.45 0.49
N THR A 23 -16.53 13.07 0.26
CA THR A 23 -16.28 13.98 -0.87
C THR A 23 -15.37 13.39 -1.93
N VAL A 24 -14.48 12.47 -1.58
CA VAL A 24 -13.59 11.79 -2.53
C VAL A 24 -14.41 10.90 -3.47
N ASP A 25 -14.11 10.95 -4.77
CA ASP A 25 -14.68 10.11 -5.83
C ASP A 25 -13.75 8.95 -6.27
N VAL A 26 -12.44 9.10 -6.04
CA VAL A 26 -11.39 8.15 -6.44
C VAL A 26 -10.12 8.37 -5.61
N VAL A 27 -9.40 7.31 -5.27
CA VAL A 27 -8.10 7.39 -4.60
C VAL A 27 -6.98 6.91 -5.52
N HIS A 28 -5.91 7.71 -5.62
CA HIS A 28 -4.64 7.29 -6.22
C HIS A 28 -3.61 7.13 -5.10
N HIS A 29 -3.31 5.89 -4.72
CA HIS A 29 -2.41 5.58 -3.61
C HIS A 29 -1.02 5.23 -4.13
N ALA A 30 -0.17 6.26 -4.19
CA ALA A 30 1.24 6.14 -4.57
C ALA A 30 2.21 6.40 -3.41
N GLY A 31 1.69 6.72 -2.22
CA GLY A 31 2.52 7.00 -1.05
C GLY A 31 3.01 5.73 -0.38
N ALA A 32 4.30 5.70 -0.03
CA ALA A 32 4.95 4.62 0.69
C ALA A 32 6.29 5.11 1.26
N THR A 33 6.75 4.47 2.34
CA THR A 33 8.15 4.55 2.76
C THR A 33 8.97 3.56 1.94
N VAL A 34 9.78 4.06 1.02
CA VAL A 34 10.64 3.26 0.14
C VAL A 34 12.06 3.25 0.70
N HIS A 35 12.41 2.17 1.42
CA HIS A 35 13.73 2.03 2.01
C HIS A 35 14.25 0.59 1.93
N TRP A 36 15.40 0.40 1.28
CA TRP A 36 15.92 -0.94 0.95
C TRP A 36 16.60 -1.66 2.11
N LEU A 37 17.11 -0.92 3.09
CA LEU A 37 17.87 -1.49 4.21
C LEU A 37 17.02 -1.66 5.48
N HIS A 38 15.78 -1.18 5.49
CA HIS A 38 14.95 -1.26 6.69
C HIS A 38 14.16 -2.58 6.72
N PRO A 39 13.98 -3.16 7.92
CA PRO A 39 13.17 -4.35 8.07
C PRO A 39 11.68 -4.03 7.84
N TYR A 40 10.89 -5.04 7.49
CA TYR A 40 9.44 -4.92 7.30
C TYR A 40 8.75 -4.16 8.45
N ALA A 41 9.11 -4.48 9.70
CA ALA A 41 8.51 -3.87 10.89
C ALA A 41 8.62 -2.33 10.89
N ALA A 42 9.70 -1.77 10.35
CA ALA A 42 9.90 -0.32 10.27
C ALA A 42 9.10 0.35 9.13
N LEU A 43 8.64 -0.44 8.15
CA LEU A 43 7.93 0.05 6.97
C LEU A 43 6.43 -0.27 7.02
N ARG A 44 6.04 -1.21 7.88
CA ARG A 44 4.68 -1.74 8.01
C ARG A 44 3.64 -0.66 8.26
N ASP A 45 3.96 0.34 9.08
CA ASP A 45 2.98 1.37 9.45
C ASP A 45 2.58 2.22 8.24
N ALA A 46 3.54 2.72 7.47
CA ALA A 46 3.24 3.50 6.27
C ALA A 46 2.72 2.63 5.10
N ASN A 47 3.33 1.48 4.85
CA ASN A 47 3.08 0.72 3.62
C ASN A 47 1.90 -0.25 3.73
N VAL A 48 1.71 -0.86 4.91
CA VAL A 48 0.64 -1.83 5.16
C VAL A 48 -0.54 -1.14 5.83
N ARG A 49 -0.37 -0.61 7.05
CA ARG A 49 -1.46 0.05 7.77
C ARG A 49 -1.94 1.30 7.04
N GLY A 50 -1.04 2.11 6.46
CA GLY A 50 -1.44 3.24 5.62
C GLY A 50 -2.31 2.84 4.44
N THR A 51 -2.03 1.69 3.80
CA THR A 51 -2.89 1.14 2.75
C THR A 51 -4.24 0.67 3.32
N GLU A 52 -4.28 0.06 4.51
CA GLU A 52 -5.54 -0.25 5.21
C GLU A 52 -6.36 1.01 5.52
N GLU A 53 -5.74 2.11 5.94
CA GLU A 53 -6.41 3.40 6.18
C GLU A 53 -6.98 3.98 4.88
N ILE A 54 -6.25 3.86 3.77
CA ILE A 54 -6.74 4.27 2.44
C ILE A 54 -7.95 3.45 2.03
N LEU A 55 -7.89 2.13 2.17
CA LEU A 55 -9.04 1.26 1.88
C LEU A 55 -10.23 1.57 2.79
N ARG A 56 -9.97 1.88 4.06
CA ARG A 56 -11.01 2.31 5.00
C ARG A 56 -11.65 3.62 4.57
N LEU A 57 -10.87 4.63 4.19
CA LEU A 57 -11.38 5.89 3.67
C LEU A 57 -12.26 5.64 2.44
N ALA A 58 -11.74 4.87 1.49
CA ALA A 58 -12.39 4.58 0.21
C ALA A 58 -13.67 3.76 0.35
N ALA A 59 -13.83 2.98 1.42
CA ALA A 59 -15.00 2.14 1.65
C ALA A 59 -16.01 2.73 2.66
N ARG A 60 -15.70 3.86 3.31
CA ARG A 60 -16.42 4.29 4.51
C ARG A 60 -17.89 4.68 4.30
N HIS A 61 -18.21 5.39 3.22
CA HIS A 61 -19.57 5.87 2.93
C HIS A 61 -20.11 5.33 1.62
N ARG A 62 -19.40 5.64 0.53
CA ARG A 62 -19.57 5.01 -0.77
C ARG A 62 -18.24 4.37 -1.12
N THR A 63 -18.27 3.15 -1.65
CA THR A 63 -17.06 2.52 -2.16
C THR A 63 -16.59 3.27 -3.40
N VAL A 64 -15.41 3.87 -3.34
CA VAL A 64 -14.76 4.53 -4.48
C VAL A 64 -13.59 3.70 -5.00
N PRO A 65 -13.25 3.81 -6.29
CA PRO A 65 -12.09 3.11 -6.85
C PRO A 65 -10.78 3.53 -6.16
N VAL A 66 -9.88 2.57 -5.97
CA VAL A 66 -8.52 2.79 -5.49
C VAL A 66 -7.54 2.32 -6.56
N HIS A 67 -6.76 3.24 -7.12
CA HIS A 67 -5.63 2.96 -7.99
C HIS A 67 -4.38 2.85 -7.12
N TYR A 68 -3.96 1.61 -6.82
CA TYR A 68 -2.79 1.32 -5.99
C TYR A 68 -1.52 1.20 -6.83
N VAL A 69 -0.49 1.96 -6.47
CA VAL A 69 0.84 1.84 -7.08
C VAL A 69 1.67 0.85 -6.24
N SER A 70 1.85 -0.34 -6.80
CA SER A 70 2.73 -1.38 -6.25
C SER A 70 4.12 -1.35 -6.89
N THR A 71 4.92 -2.39 -6.66
CA THR A 71 6.24 -2.60 -7.24
C THR A 71 6.34 -4.01 -7.80
N VAL A 72 7.16 -4.21 -8.84
CA VAL A 72 7.41 -5.54 -9.43
C VAL A 72 8.14 -6.48 -8.47
N GLY A 73 8.72 -5.98 -7.38
CA GLY A 73 9.44 -6.84 -6.43
C GLY A 73 8.55 -7.70 -5.51
N VAL A 74 7.23 -7.67 -5.68
CA VAL A 74 6.29 -8.53 -4.93
C VAL A 74 6.20 -9.96 -5.49
N PHE A 75 6.74 -10.21 -6.69
CA PHE A 75 6.82 -11.55 -7.27
C PHE A 75 8.05 -12.29 -6.69
N ASP A 76 7.84 -13.47 -6.12
CA ASP A 76 8.89 -14.33 -5.56
C ASP A 76 9.24 -15.55 -6.43
N GLY A 77 8.54 -15.70 -7.56
CA GLY A 77 8.64 -16.85 -8.44
C GLY A 77 9.98 -16.95 -9.18
N PRO A 78 10.34 -18.17 -9.65
CA PRO A 78 11.60 -18.40 -10.36
C PRO A 78 11.65 -17.56 -11.64
N VAL A 79 12.70 -16.73 -11.75
CA VAL A 79 13.00 -15.99 -12.97
C VAL A 79 13.60 -16.96 -13.99
N THR A 80 12.78 -17.40 -14.95
CA THR A 80 13.26 -18.23 -16.05
C THR A 80 13.88 -17.32 -17.12
N PRO A 81 15.15 -17.51 -17.52
CA PRO A 81 15.79 -16.68 -18.54
C PRO A 81 14.97 -16.65 -19.84
N GLY A 82 14.69 -15.45 -20.33
CA GLY A 82 13.89 -15.24 -21.54
C GLY A 82 12.38 -15.33 -21.35
N VAL A 83 11.88 -15.62 -20.15
CA VAL A 83 10.45 -15.62 -19.82
C VAL A 83 10.14 -14.40 -18.93
N PRO A 84 9.40 -13.39 -19.44
CA PRO A 84 9.06 -12.22 -18.65
C PRO A 84 7.96 -12.53 -17.62
N LEU A 85 8.00 -11.82 -16.49
CA LEU A 85 6.90 -11.80 -15.52
C LEU A 85 5.62 -11.24 -16.16
N ARG A 86 4.48 -11.76 -15.74
CA ARG A 86 3.14 -11.34 -16.15
C ARG A 86 2.38 -10.81 -14.96
N THR A 87 1.43 -9.92 -15.22
CA THR A 87 0.53 -9.37 -14.19
C THR A 87 -0.40 -10.42 -13.56
N THR A 88 -0.48 -11.60 -14.17
CA THR A 88 -1.27 -12.75 -13.69
C THR A 88 -0.45 -13.76 -12.89
N ASP A 89 0.87 -13.57 -12.79
CA ASP A 89 1.71 -14.47 -12.00
C ASP A 89 1.45 -14.26 -10.51
N ALA A 90 1.72 -15.27 -9.69
CA ALA A 90 1.46 -15.20 -8.25
C ALA A 90 2.50 -14.30 -7.55
N THR A 91 2.03 -13.47 -6.61
CA THR A 91 2.88 -12.67 -5.72
C THR A 91 3.16 -13.44 -4.43
N GLY A 92 4.33 -13.21 -3.82
CA GLY A 92 4.71 -13.75 -2.50
C GLY A 92 4.75 -15.29 -2.42
N PRO A 93 4.91 -15.88 -1.22
CA PRO A 93 4.68 -15.27 0.10
C PRO A 93 5.63 -14.12 0.46
N ALA A 94 5.13 -13.16 1.25
CA ALA A 94 5.90 -11.99 1.65
C ALA A 94 7.21 -12.40 2.37
N GLU A 95 7.16 -13.43 3.21
CA GLU A 95 8.28 -13.94 4.00
C GLU A 95 9.45 -14.46 3.12
N ALA A 96 9.19 -14.82 1.86
CA ALA A 96 10.20 -15.23 0.90
C ALA A 96 10.89 -14.04 0.20
N LEU A 97 10.34 -12.83 0.32
CA LEU A 97 10.88 -11.64 -0.34
C LEU A 97 12.12 -11.11 0.39
N PRO A 98 13.16 -10.67 -0.34
CA PRO A 98 14.50 -10.46 0.22
C PRO A 98 14.69 -9.14 0.98
N SER A 99 13.69 -8.25 1.02
CA SER A 99 13.82 -6.98 1.74
C SER A 99 12.52 -6.58 2.43
N GLY A 100 12.65 -5.81 3.51
CA GLY A 100 11.50 -5.30 4.26
C GLY A 100 10.57 -4.44 3.40
N TYR A 101 11.11 -3.71 2.42
CA TYR A 101 10.31 -2.93 1.49
C TYR A 101 9.42 -3.85 0.64
N LEU A 102 9.98 -4.90 0.04
CA LEU A 102 9.23 -5.83 -0.79
C LEU A 102 8.20 -6.62 0.03
N GLN A 103 8.57 -7.03 1.25
CA GLN A 103 7.65 -7.64 2.23
C GLN A 103 6.46 -6.75 2.61
N SER A 104 6.60 -5.43 2.48
CA SER A 104 5.59 -4.45 2.91
C SER A 104 4.68 -3.93 1.80
N LYS A 105 4.93 -4.31 0.54
CA LYS A 105 4.21 -3.82 -0.65
C LYS A 105 3.19 -4.81 -1.17
#